data_AF-A0A1L7U925-F1
#
_entry.id   AF-A0A1L7U925-F1
#
_cell.length_a   1.000
_cell.length_b   1.000
_cell.length_c   1.000
_cell.angle_alpha   90.00
_cell.angle_beta   90.00
_cell.angle_gamma   90.00
#
_symmetry.space_group_name_H-M   'P 1'
#
loop_
_entity.id
_entity.type
_entity.pdbx_description
1 polymer ?
#
loop_
_entity_poly.entity_id
_entity_poly.type
_entity_poly.pdbx_seq_one_letter_code
_entity_poly.pdbx_strand_id
1 'polypeptide(L)'
;MDSTSEPPSTDLSASKSNQSKIADGILLPDDRVRMQNEQGDSNKEASAPDSDNNHAELQDINLKRSHSGAFASDDMSSNSHPSDLPSRRPLKPERPSPPVSDGSAPAGSQEFKAKSQIVAHSEAFSEKDGDWLFDHTKIILRIGNNYFAASSQQRESQLKNLDHSSLDLTLIPRHHYCPKFKKGISKAPETLSLDDVYLKQPSLISWDAKDPNPTSIADLVLQETEICETLKKHPHPNIVRYFGCLGEDDDIVGLVLGKYTSKLSDKLADSTPEQRVKLYEGVERGVRHLHQIGLIHNDLNPANIMLDGNIPVIIDFDSCRLQGEKMGDKRGTFGWELEEAELAAPENDFYGLEKLKKYIVSGGKVTFD
;
A
#
# COMPACT_ATOMS: atom_id res chain seq x y z
N MET A 1 -46.35 -29.80 -37.18
CA MET A 1 -46.70 -28.43 -36.77
C MET A 1 -45.78 -28.10 -35.64
N ASP A 2 -44.97 -27.08 -35.89
CA ASP A 2 -43.82 -26.64 -35.12
C ASP A 2 -44.31 -25.82 -33.92
N SER A 3 -43.71 -26.01 -32.75
CA SER A 3 -43.92 -25.13 -31.59
C SER A 3 -42.60 -25.01 -30.83
N THR A 4 -41.82 -24.04 -31.27
CA THR A 4 -40.61 -23.53 -30.65
C THR A 4 -40.92 -22.88 -29.30
N SER A 5 -40.33 -23.38 -28.21
CA SER A 5 -40.26 -22.68 -26.93
C SER A 5 -38.93 -21.93 -26.82
N GLU A 6 -38.99 -20.60 -26.75
CA GLU A 6 -37.86 -19.73 -26.45
C GLU A 6 -37.28 -20.00 -25.04
N PRO A 7 -35.96 -19.82 -24.82
CA PRO A 7 -35.37 -19.92 -23.49
C PRO A 7 -35.61 -18.62 -22.70
N PRO A 8 -35.63 -18.68 -21.35
CA PRO A 8 -35.92 -17.53 -20.52
C PRO A 8 -34.80 -16.49 -20.59
N SER A 9 -35.20 -15.22 -20.70
CA SER A 9 -34.34 -14.05 -20.66
C SER A 9 -33.56 -14.00 -19.35
N THR A 10 -32.23 -14.06 -19.44
CA THR A 10 -31.33 -13.77 -18.32
C THR A 10 -31.42 -12.30 -17.94
N ASP A 11 -31.90 -12.05 -16.72
CA ASP A 11 -32.07 -10.71 -16.15
C ASP A 11 -30.71 -10.06 -15.84
N LEU A 12 -30.25 -9.22 -16.76
CA LEU A 12 -29.02 -8.41 -16.66
C LEU A 12 -29.04 -7.36 -15.53
N SER A 13 -30.19 -7.14 -14.87
CA SER A 13 -30.31 -6.16 -13.79
C SER A 13 -29.84 -6.72 -12.44
N ALA A 14 -30.03 -8.02 -12.20
CA ALA A 14 -29.54 -8.70 -11.00
C ALA A 14 -28.01 -8.87 -11.00
N SER A 15 -27.39 -9.07 -12.17
CA SER A 15 -25.94 -9.29 -12.33
C SER A 15 -25.09 -8.07 -12.03
N LYS A 16 -25.55 -6.85 -12.39
CA LYS A 16 -24.87 -5.60 -11.97
C LYS A 16 -24.95 -5.37 -10.45
N SER A 17 -26.01 -5.86 -9.80
CA SER A 17 -26.26 -5.60 -8.38
C SER A 17 -25.29 -6.33 -7.45
N ASN A 18 -24.80 -7.51 -7.82
CA ASN A 18 -23.88 -8.28 -6.98
C ASN A 18 -22.44 -7.77 -7.07
N GLN A 19 -21.94 -7.42 -8.26
CA GLN A 19 -20.61 -6.83 -8.41
C GLN A 19 -20.49 -5.47 -7.69
N SER A 20 -21.55 -4.64 -7.75
CA SER A 20 -21.63 -3.39 -6.97
C SER A 20 -21.57 -3.66 -5.46
N LYS A 21 -22.28 -4.70 -4.98
CA LYS A 21 -22.27 -5.06 -3.55
C LYS A 21 -20.92 -5.61 -3.06
N ILE A 22 -20.16 -6.31 -3.92
CA ILE A 22 -18.77 -6.71 -3.60
C ILE A 22 -17.89 -5.46 -3.46
N ALA A 23 -18.05 -4.49 -4.36
CA ALA A 23 -17.30 -3.24 -4.34
C ALA A 23 -17.64 -2.34 -3.13
N ASP A 24 -18.88 -2.37 -2.65
CA ASP A 24 -19.37 -1.50 -1.56
C ASP A 24 -19.28 -2.13 -0.15
N GLY A 25 -19.00 -3.44 -0.05
CA GLY A 25 -19.41 -4.24 1.12
C GLY A 25 -18.35 -4.76 2.10
N ILE A 26 -17.03 -4.57 1.88
CA ILE A 26 -16.02 -5.13 2.80
C ILE A 26 -14.82 -4.18 2.92
N LEU A 27 -14.90 -3.26 3.87
CA LEU A 27 -13.76 -2.46 4.35
C LEU A 27 -13.52 -2.80 5.82
N LEU A 28 -12.31 -3.30 6.12
CA LEU A 28 -11.71 -3.24 7.45
C LEU A 28 -10.31 -2.62 7.31
N PRO A 29 -9.79 -1.97 8.37
CA PRO A 29 -8.70 -1.02 8.28
C PRO A 29 -7.41 -1.62 7.73
N ASP A 30 -6.63 -0.80 7.04
CA ASP A 30 -5.25 -1.09 6.70
C ASP A 30 -4.44 -1.16 8.02
N ASP A 31 -4.36 -2.34 8.63
CA ASP A 31 -3.60 -2.57 9.86
C ASP A 31 -2.07 -2.43 9.67
N ARG A 32 -1.60 -2.19 8.43
CA ARG A 32 -0.19 -1.89 8.13
C ARG A 32 0.26 -0.55 8.74
N VAL A 33 -0.64 0.40 8.98
CA VAL A 33 -0.30 1.68 9.62
C VAL A 33 -0.08 1.51 11.13
N ARG A 34 -0.76 0.55 11.76
CA ARG A 34 -0.73 0.39 13.22
C ARG A 34 0.57 -0.23 13.74
N MET A 35 1.19 -1.13 12.97
CA MET A 35 2.45 -1.76 13.38
C MET A 35 3.69 -0.89 13.18
N GLN A 36 3.64 0.13 12.30
CA GLN A 36 4.75 1.08 12.18
C GLN A 36 4.80 2.08 13.36
N ASN A 37 3.67 2.26 14.06
CA ASN A 37 3.54 3.27 15.11
C ASN A 37 3.74 2.71 16.54
N GLU A 38 3.70 1.39 16.75
CA GLU A 38 3.88 0.79 18.09
C GLU A 38 5.36 0.64 18.51
N GLN A 39 6.32 0.80 17.58
CA GLN A 39 7.76 0.80 17.89
C GLN A 39 8.32 2.18 18.31
N GLY A 40 7.54 3.26 18.19
CA GLY A 40 8.01 4.64 18.43
C GLY A 40 7.81 5.18 19.86
N ASP A 41 7.05 4.50 20.73
CA ASP A 41 6.54 5.10 21.97
C ASP A 41 7.05 4.44 23.28
N SER A 42 8.05 3.55 23.20
CA SER A 42 8.64 2.89 24.39
C SER A 42 9.99 3.42 24.84
N ASN A 43 10.32 4.69 24.55
CA ASN A 43 11.58 5.30 25.00
C ASN A 43 11.40 6.70 25.62
N LYS A 44 10.56 6.79 26.66
CA LYS A 44 10.67 7.86 27.66
C LYS A 44 10.30 7.30 29.04
N GLU A 45 11.32 6.91 29.80
CA GLU A 45 11.49 7.14 31.24
C GLU A 45 12.49 6.13 31.83
N ALA A 46 13.74 6.53 31.96
CA ALA A 46 14.60 6.17 33.10
C ALA A 46 15.87 7.03 33.10
N SER A 47 15.96 7.87 34.11
CA SER A 47 17.10 8.67 34.53
C SER A 47 18.38 7.84 34.79
N ALA A 48 19.53 8.38 34.36
CA ALA A 48 20.88 7.95 34.74
C ALA A 48 21.14 8.08 36.27
N PRO A 49 22.19 7.42 36.83
CA PRO A 49 23.54 7.99 36.76
C PRO A 49 24.74 7.01 36.65
N ASP A 50 25.88 7.55 36.18
CA ASP A 50 27.31 7.28 36.50
C ASP A 50 27.87 5.84 36.36
N SER A 51 29.09 5.54 35.88
CA SER A 51 30.29 6.28 35.48
C SER A 51 31.29 5.29 34.81
N ASP A 52 32.18 5.83 33.99
CA ASP A 52 33.57 5.37 33.70
C ASP A 52 33.88 4.08 32.90
N ASN A 53 34.35 4.36 31.67
CA ASN A 53 35.67 3.99 31.11
C ASN A 53 35.88 2.58 30.51
N ASN A 54 35.92 2.50 29.16
CA ASN A 54 37.16 2.15 28.45
C ASN A 54 37.03 2.26 26.91
N HIS A 55 38.10 2.82 26.33
CA HIS A 55 38.44 2.93 24.91
C HIS A 55 38.46 1.57 24.16
N ALA A 56 37.94 1.55 22.92
CA ALA A 56 38.71 1.44 21.67
C ALA A 56 37.98 0.64 20.56
N GLU A 57 38.07 1.20 19.34
CA GLU A 57 37.94 0.57 18.02
C GLU A 57 36.56 0.09 17.56
N LEU A 58 35.98 0.79 16.57
CA LEU A 58 36.09 0.40 15.17
C LEU A 58 35.75 1.58 14.25
N GLN A 59 36.62 1.78 13.25
CA GLN A 59 36.56 2.83 12.24
C GLN A 59 35.69 2.42 11.06
N ASP A 60 35.13 3.46 10.43
CA ASP A 60 34.47 3.55 9.13
C ASP A 60 35.09 2.71 8.00
N ILE A 61 34.28 2.38 6.97
CA ILE A 61 34.59 2.65 5.55
C ILE A 61 33.32 2.61 4.66
N ASN A 62 33.02 3.77 4.06
CA ASN A 62 32.50 4.15 2.73
C ASN A 62 31.16 3.62 2.16
N LEU A 63 30.16 4.49 1.99
CA LEU A 63 29.94 5.57 1.00
C LEU A 63 30.20 5.35 -0.53
N LYS A 64 29.20 5.82 -1.31
CA LYS A 64 29.14 6.38 -2.70
C LYS A 64 28.59 5.44 -3.79
N ARG A 65 27.71 5.88 -4.70
CA ARG A 65 27.77 7.08 -5.57
C ARG A 65 26.41 7.42 -6.21
N SER A 66 26.19 8.71 -6.51
CA SER A 66 26.19 9.18 -7.91
C SER A 66 26.28 10.71 -7.97
N HIS A 67 27.22 11.23 -8.77
CA HIS A 67 27.16 12.49 -9.53
C HIS A 67 28.36 12.51 -10.51
N SER A 68 28.06 12.75 -11.78
CA SER A 68 28.99 13.17 -12.85
C SER A 68 28.11 13.74 -13.97
N GLY A 69 28.40 14.85 -14.64
CA GLY A 69 29.52 15.77 -14.62
C GLY A 69 29.23 16.90 -15.62
N ALA A 70 29.84 18.06 -15.39
CA ALA A 70 29.80 19.21 -16.31
C ALA A 70 31.06 19.25 -17.17
N PHE A 71 30.96 19.83 -18.37
CA PHE A 71 32.09 20.34 -19.14
C PHE A 71 31.84 21.82 -19.43
N ALA A 72 32.88 22.63 -19.25
CA ALA A 72 32.95 24.05 -19.56
C ALA A 72 34.05 24.30 -20.60
N SER A 73 33.93 25.38 -21.36
CA SER A 73 35.05 26.08 -21.98
C SER A 73 34.71 27.56 -22.19
N ASP A 74 35.68 28.41 -21.85
CA ASP A 74 35.72 29.87 -21.82
C ASP A 74 35.56 30.56 -23.20
N ASP A 75 35.16 31.84 -23.26
CA ASP A 75 36.09 32.98 -23.45
C ASP A 75 35.38 34.37 -23.52
N MET A 76 36.20 35.41 -23.31
CA MET A 76 35.97 36.83 -23.02
C MET A 76 35.35 37.72 -24.14
N SER A 77 34.64 38.81 -23.76
CA SER A 77 35.03 40.23 -24.02
C SER A 77 33.86 41.25 -23.96
N SER A 78 34.25 42.47 -23.61
CA SER A 78 33.53 43.71 -23.29
C SER A 78 32.82 44.45 -24.45
N ASN A 79 31.72 45.19 -24.20
CA ASN A 79 31.65 46.64 -24.45
C ASN A 79 30.35 47.35 -23.99
N SER A 80 30.50 48.67 -23.90
CA SER A 80 29.73 49.84 -23.43
C SER A 80 28.34 50.20 -24.02
N HIS A 81 27.39 50.59 -23.15
CA HIS A 81 26.66 51.91 -23.04
C HIS A 81 25.77 52.48 -24.21
N PRO A 82 24.92 53.52 -23.98
CA PRO A 82 23.44 53.45 -24.03
C PRO A 82 22.77 54.35 -25.11
N SER A 83 21.43 54.30 -25.24
CA SER A 83 20.65 55.39 -25.86
C SER A 83 19.14 55.40 -25.54
N ASP A 84 18.63 56.61 -25.44
CA ASP A 84 17.30 57.09 -25.01
C ASP A 84 16.13 56.88 -25.99
N LEU A 85 14.92 56.71 -25.40
CA LEU A 85 13.56 57.28 -25.66
C LEU A 85 13.16 57.87 -27.05
N PRO A 86 11.85 58.03 -27.43
CA PRO A 86 10.65 58.16 -26.57
C PRO A 86 9.30 57.51 -27.03
N SER A 87 8.42 57.32 -26.03
CA SER A 87 6.97 57.65 -25.99
C SER A 87 6.00 57.18 -27.09
N ARG A 88 5.03 56.34 -26.69
CA ARG A 88 3.61 56.40 -27.14
C ARG A 88 2.70 55.60 -26.17
N ARG A 89 1.79 56.30 -25.48
CA ARG A 89 0.68 55.72 -24.70
C ARG A 89 -0.35 55.05 -25.62
N PRO A 90 -0.99 53.96 -25.15
CA PRO A 90 -2.41 53.79 -25.37
C PRO A 90 -3.20 53.60 -24.05
N LEU A 91 -4.29 54.37 -24.00
CA LEU A 91 -5.56 54.26 -23.26
C LEU A 91 -5.77 53.10 -22.26
N LYS A 92 -6.10 53.47 -21.02
CA LYS A 92 -6.68 52.59 -19.98
C LYS A 92 -8.05 52.06 -20.42
N PRO A 93 -8.35 50.76 -20.24
CA PRO A 93 -9.73 50.29 -20.10
C PRO A 93 -10.20 50.46 -18.65
N GLU A 94 -11.45 50.91 -18.49
CA GLU A 94 -12.14 51.10 -17.22
C GLU A 94 -12.27 49.79 -16.43
N ARG A 95 -12.15 49.91 -15.10
CA ARG A 95 -12.26 48.80 -14.14
C ARG A 95 -13.74 48.65 -13.77
N PRO A 96 -14.38 47.46 -13.89
CA PRO A 96 -15.70 47.26 -13.31
C PRO A 96 -15.57 47.18 -11.78
N SER A 97 -16.48 47.86 -11.09
CA SER A 97 -16.63 47.83 -9.63
C SER A 97 -16.92 46.40 -9.13
N PRO A 98 -16.49 46.02 -7.90
CA PRO A 98 -16.80 44.71 -7.36
C PRO A 98 -18.29 44.62 -6.98
N PRO A 99 -18.96 43.46 -7.16
CA PRO A 99 -20.29 43.26 -6.63
C PRO A 99 -20.21 43.14 -5.10
N VAL A 100 -21.21 43.73 -4.46
CA VAL A 100 -21.44 43.76 -3.02
C VAL A 100 -21.63 42.33 -2.49
N SER A 101 -20.98 42.05 -1.36
CA SER A 101 -21.03 40.77 -0.65
C SER A 101 -22.42 40.51 -0.06
N ASP A 102 -23.11 39.48 -0.55
CA ASP A 102 -24.14 38.79 0.21
C ASP A 102 -23.57 37.47 0.75
N GLY A 103 -23.57 37.35 2.07
CA GLY A 103 -23.04 36.21 2.82
C GLY A 103 -23.91 34.97 2.67
N SER A 104 -23.71 34.23 1.59
CA SER A 104 -24.13 32.84 1.49
C SER A 104 -23.00 32.03 0.83
N ALA A 105 -22.47 31.06 1.56
CA ALA A 105 -21.48 30.13 1.03
C ALA A 105 -22.06 29.42 -0.21
N PRO A 106 -21.29 29.27 -1.30
CA PRO A 106 -21.80 28.62 -2.51
C PRO A 106 -22.16 27.17 -2.18
N ALA A 107 -23.34 26.72 -2.63
CA ALA A 107 -23.88 25.38 -2.38
C ALA A 107 -22.88 24.23 -2.67
N GLY A 108 -21.90 24.45 -3.56
CA GLY A 108 -20.82 23.50 -3.85
C GLY A 108 -19.88 23.19 -2.69
N SER A 109 -19.72 24.08 -1.69
CA SER A 109 -18.86 23.82 -0.52
C SER A 109 -19.56 22.98 0.56
N GLN A 110 -20.89 23.03 0.64
CA GLN A 110 -21.69 22.16 1.52
C GLN A 110 -21.85 20.75 0.94
N GLU A 111 -21.91 20.60 -0.38
CA GLU A 111 -21.93 19.30 -1.05
C GLU A 111 -20.56 18.57 -0.96
N PHE A 112 -19.45 19.31 -0.95
CA PHE A 112 -18.09 18.81 -0.75
C PHE A 112 -17.86 18.20 0.65
N LYS A 113 -18.46 18.79 1.69
CA LYS A 113 -18.35 18.33 3.08
C LYS A 113 -19.16 17.07 3.38
N ALA A 114 -20.18 16.75 2.59
CA ALA A 114 -21.10 15.63 2.87
C ALA A 114 -20.66 14.27 2.26
N LYS A 115 -19.59 14.22 1.44
CA LYS A 115 -19.23 13.01 0.66
C LYS A 115 -17.74 12.64 0.64
N SER A 116 -16.90 13.30 1.44
CA SER A 116 -15.46 13.02 1.51
C SER A 116 -15.12 12.12 2.70
N GLN A 117 -14.39 11.04 2.45
CA GLN A 117 -13.97 10.07 3.47
C GLN A 117 -12.46 9.87 3.40
N ILE A 118 -11.77 9.98 4.54
CA ILE A 118 -10.38 9.53 4.65
C ILE A 118 -10.38 8.00 4.60
N VAL A 119 -9.69 7.45 3.60
CA VAL A 119 -9.59 6.00 3.38
C VAL A 119 -8.22 5.43 3.73
N ALA A 120 -7.18 6.27 3.75
CA ALA A 120 -5.85 5.90 4.23
C ALA A 120 -5.10 7.16 4.70
N HIS A 121 -4.15 6.99 5.61
CA HIS A 121 -3.21 8.04 6.02
C HIS A 121 -1.90 7.44 6.53
N SER A 122 -0.83 8.23 6.52
CA SER A 122 0.48 7.85 7.04
C SER A 122 1.25 9.11 7.42
N GLU A 123 1.92 9.10 8.58
CA GLU A 123 2.80 10.19 9.00
C GLU A 123 4.16 10.06 8.30
N ALA A 124 4.59 11.14 7.67
CA ALA A 124 5.91 11.26 7.07
C ALA A 124 6.85 12.02 8.02
N PHE A 125 8.10 11.54 8.10
CA PHE A 125 9.15 12.12 8.92
C PHE A 125 10.31 12.55 8.03
N SER A 126 10.95 13.66 8.38
CA SER A 126 12.15 14.16 7.71
C SER A 126 13.30 14.28 8.71
N GLU A 127 14.49 13.84 8.29
CA GLU A 127 15.71 13.97 9.09
C GLU A 127 16.16 15.43 9.13
N LYS A 128 16.35 15.96 10.35
CA LYS A 128 16.90 17.29 10.60
C LYS A 128 17.89 17.18 11.75
N ASP A 129 19.14 17.51 11.47
CA ASP A 129 20.25 17.48 12.45
C ASP A 129 20.43 16.11 13.14
N GLY A 130 20.16 15.00 12.43
CA GLY A 130 20.26 13.64 12.95
C GLY A 130 19.00 13.13 13.68
N ASP A 131 17.98 13.99 13.84
CA ASP A 131 16.70 13.63 14.43
C ASP A 131 15.61 13.47 13.36
N TRP A 132 14.78 12.44 13.49
CA TRP A 132 13.60 12.24 12.64
C TRP A 132 12.43 13.06 13.20
N LEU A 133 12.09 14.15 12.51
CA LEU A 133 11.02 15.05 12.92
C LEU A 133 9.79 14.83 12.05
N PHE A 134 8.61 14.95 12.66
CA PHE A 134 7.35 14.94 11.92
C PHE A 134 7.36 16.05 10.87
N ASP A 135 7.04 15.69 9.63
CA ASP A 135 7.04 16.60 8.49
C ASP A 135 5.60 16.93 8.06
N HIS A 136 4.81 15.90 7.78
CA HIS A 136 3.39 16.01 7.45
C HIS A 136 2.70 14.65 7.57
N THR A 137 1.38 14.66 7.56
CA THR A 137 0.55 13.46 7.40
C THR A 137 0.02 13.41 5.98
N LYS A 138 0.34 12.35 5.25
CA LYS A 138 -0.23 12.06 3.95
C LYS A 138 -1.61 11.45 4.13
N ILE A 139 -2.57 11.86 3.30
CA ILE A 139 -3.98 11.48 3.40
C ILE A 139 -4.48 11.09 2.01
N ILE A 140 -5.17 9.95 1.94
CA ILE A 140 -5.96 9.56 0.78
C ILE A 140 -7.43 9.77 1.11
N LEU A 141 -8.08 10.60 0.32
CA LEU A 141 -9.51 10.91 0.41
C LEU A 141 -10.26 10.26 -0.75
N ARG A 142 -11.40 9.65 -0.44
CA ARG A 142 -12.40 9.25 -1.43
C ARG A 142 -13.51 10.30 -1.49
N ILE A 143 -13.79 10.80 -2.69
CA ILE A 143 -14.92 11.71 -2.96
C ILE A 143 -15.70 11.14 -4.14
N GLY A 144 -16.87 10.56 -3.85
CA GLY A 144 -17.60 9.76 -4.84
C GLY A 144 -16.79 8.53 -5.27
N ASN A 145 -16.53 8.40 -6.58
CA ASN A 145 -15.77 7.28 -7.16
C ASN A 145 -14.29 7.64 -7.41
N ASN A 146 -13.85 8.82 -6.99
CA ASN A 146 -12.49 9.30 -7.21
C ASN A 146 -11.69 9.33 -5.92
N TYR A 147 -10.38 9.11 -6.05
CA TYR A 147 -9.42 9.20 -4.96
C TYR A 147 -8.53 10.44 -5.15
N PHE A 148 -8.23 11.10 -4.04
CA PHE A 148 -7.41 12.31 -4.00
C PHE A 148 -6.32 12.12 -2.94
N ALA A 149 -5.09 12.51 -3.28
CA ALA A 149 -4.01 12.63 -2.32
C ALA A 149 -3.95 14.06 -1.78
N ALA A 150 -3.66 14.18 -0.49
CA ALA A 150 -3.44 15.44 0.19
C ALA A 150 -2.37 15.28 1.28
N SER A 151 -1.80 16.40 1.71
CA SER A 151 -0.93 16.45 2.89
C SER A 151 -1.51 17.40 3.92
N SER A 152 -1.36 17.05 5.20
CA SER A 152 -1.80 17.85 6.35
C SER A 152 -0.65 18.04 7.33
N GLN A 153 -0.62 19.18 8.02
CA GLN A 153 0.32 19.43 9.12
C GLN A 153 -0.19 18.89 10.47
N GLN A 154 -1.39 18.30 10.49
CA GLN A 154 -1.95 17.67 11.69
C GLN A 154 -1.45 16.25 11.85
N ARG A 155 -1.26 15.82 13.10
CA ARG A 155 -0.91 14.44 13.45
C ARG A 155 -2.10 13.50 13.23
N GLU A 156 -1.83 12.21 13.12
CA GLU A 156 -2.86 11.17 12.94
C GLU A 156 -3.99 11.26 13.97
N SER A 157 -3.63 11.49 15.24
CA SER A 157 -4.57 11.60 16.36
C SER A 157 -5.60 12.75 16.20
N GLN A 158 -5.32 13.71 15.32
CA GLN A 158 -6.13 14.90 15.09
C GLN A 158 -7.00 14.80 13.83
N LEU A 159 -6.78 13.80 12.98
CA LEU A 159 -7.45 13.67 11.67
C LEU A 159 -8.98 13.55 11.77
N LYS A 160 -9.51 13.03 12.88
CA LYS A 160 -10.96 12.86 13.08
C LYS A 160 -11.74 14.18 12.98
N ASN A 161 -11.10 15.31 13.26
CA ASN A 161 -11.71 16.64 13.26
C ASN A 161 -11.19 17.51 12.10
N LEU A 162 -10.47 16.93 11.15
CA LEU A 162 -9.87 17.67 10.05
C LEU A 162 -10.94 18.22 9.10
N ASP A 163 -10.87 19.51 8.78
CA ASP A 163 -11.73 20.08 7.73
C ASP A 163 -11.17 19.72 6.35
N HIS A 164 -11.79 18.73 5.70
CA HIS A 164 -11.39 18.25 4.39
C HIS A 164 -11.41 19.35 3.31
N SER A 165 -12.21 20.40 3.48
CA SER A 165 -12.31 21.50 2.50
C SER A 165 -11.11 22.45 2.49
N SER A 166 -10.26 22.39 3.53
CA SER A 166 -9.03 23.18 3.61
C SER A 166 -7.81 22.49 2.99
N LEU A 167 -7.95 21.22 2.59
CA LEU A 167 -6.85 20.45 2.03
C LEU A 167 -6.65 20.79 0.56
N ASP A 168 -5.38 20.86 0.15
CA ASP A 168 -5.02 20.89 -1.26
C ASP A 168 -5.11 19.46 -1.83
N LEU A 169 -6.04 19.25 -2.76
CA LEU A 169 -6.41 17.92 -3.26
C LEU A 169 -5.80 17.70 -4.64
N THR A 170 -4.98 16.65 -4.74
CA THR A 170 -4.50 16.16 -6.04
C THR A 170 -5.27 14.91 -6.42
N LEU A 171 -5.99 14.94 -7.54
CA LEU A 171 -6.67 13.75 -8.09
C LEU A 171 -5.64 12.65 -8.39
N ILE A 172 -5.90 11.43 -7.95
CA ILE A 172 -5.12 10.25 -8.32
C ILE A 172 -5.76 9.64 -9.58
N PRO A 173 -5.10 9.70 -10.76
CA PRO A 173 -5.63 9.10 -11.97
C PRO A 173 -5.89 7.61 -11.81
N ARG A 174 -7.06 7.14 -12.25
CA ARG A 174 -7.49 5.73 -12.08
C ARG A 174 -6.48 4.71 -12.61
N HIS A 175 -5.88 4.98 -13.76
CA HIS A 175 -4.89 4.10 -14.38
C HIS A 175 -3.55 4.02 -13.62
N HIS A 176 -3.33 4.86 -12.60
CA HIS A 176 -2.16 4.77 -11.73
C HIS A 176 -2.27 3.65 -10.70
N TYR A 177 -3.48 3.17 -10.40
CA TYR A 177 -3.70 2.12 -9.39
C TYR A 177 -4.63 0.99 -9.83
N CYS A 178 -5.40 1.16 -10.90
CA CYS A 178 -6.23 0.13 -11.49
C CYS A 178 -5.69 -0.25 -12.88
N PRO A 179 -4.90 -1.34 -13.01
CA PRO A 179 -4.40 -1.78 -14.30
C PRO A 179 -5.52 -2.40 -15.15
N LYS A 180 -5.34 -2.42 -16.47
CA LYS A 180 -6.28 -3.09 -17.38
C LYS A 180 -6.19 -4.62 -17.28
N PHE A 181 -7.31 -5.31 -17.51
CA PHE A 181 -7.30 -6.76 -17.69
C PHE A 181 -6.38 -7.17 -18.86
N LYS A 182 -5.55 -8.18 -18.62
CA LYS A 182 -4.74 -8.84 -19.66
C LYS A 182 -5.29 -10.22 -19.98
N LYS A 183 -4.90 -10.75 -21.15
CA LYS A 183 -5.22 -12.13 -21.54
C LYS A 183 -4.66 -13.11 -20.50
N GLY A 184 -5.52 -14.01 -20.02
CA GLY A 184 -5.15 -15.01 -19.02
C GLY A 184 -5.48 -14.63 -17.58
N ILE A 185 -5.86 -13.38 -17.31
CA ILE A 185 -6.38 -12.94 -16.02
C ILE A 185 -7.86 -13.30 -15.93
N SER A 186 -8.25 -13.95 -14.84
CA SER A 186 -9.59 -14.44 -14.58
C SER A 186 -10.42 -13.40 -13.82
N LYS A 187 -11.69 -13.28 -14.16
CA LYS A 187 -12.67 -12.53 -13.37
C LYS A 187 -13.20 -13.42 -12.25
N ALA A 188 -13.44 -12.85 -11.07
CA ALA A 188 -14.08 -13.57 -9.98
C ALA A 188 -15.52 -13.96 -10.37
N PRO A 189 -16.00 -15.16 -10.02
CA PRO A 189 -17.39 -15.56 -10.25
C PRO A 189 -18.40 -14.65 -9.53
N GLU A 190 -19.48 -14.25 -10.22
CA GLU A 190 -20.54 -13.41 -9.64
C GLU A 190 -21.39 -14.12 -8.58
N THR A 191 -21.29 -15.45 -8.50
CA THR A 191 -22.07 -16.30 -7.59
C THR A 191 -21.42 -16.48 -6.22
N LEU A 192 -20.28 -15.84 -5.96
CA LEU A 192 -19.59 -15.95 -4.68
C LEU A 192 -20.40 -15.28 -3.56
N SER A 193 -20.44 -15.94 -2.41
CA SER A 193 -20.98 -15.34 -1.18
C SER A 193 -20.02 -14.28 -0.67
N LEU A 194 -20.55 -13.11 -0.30
CA LEU A 194 -19.78 -12.04 0.35
C LEU A 194 -19.23 -12.45 1.72
N ASP A 195 -19.85 -13.43 2.37
CA ASP A 195 -19.41 -13.91 3.68
C ASP A 195 -18.13 -14.74 3.61
N ASP A 196 -17.80 -15.29 2.43
CA ASP A 196 -16.67 -16.21 2.23
C ASP A 196 -15.46 -15.55 1.56
N VAL A 197 -15.58 -14.27 1.17
CA VAL A 197 -14.57 -13.58 0.38
C VAL A 197 -14.05 -12.31 1.05
N TYR A 198 -12.80 -12.00 0.75
CA TYR A 198 -12.14 -10.77 1.09
C TYR A 198 -11.75 -10.04 -0.20
N LEU A 199 -12.14 -8.78 -0.33
CA LEU A 199 -11.75 -7.93 -1.45
C LEU A 199 -10.48 -7.18 -1.07
N LYS A 200 -9.36 -7.50 -1.71
CA LYS A 200 -8.11 -6.75 -1.60
C LYS A 200 -8.12 -5.63 -2.63
N GLN A 201 -8.16 -4.38 -2.18
CA GLN A 201 -8.06 -3.20 -3.04
C GLN A 201 -6.63 -2.64 -3.04
N PRO A 202 -6.21 -1.93 -4.10
CA PRO A 202 -4.91 -1.28 -4.13
C PRO A 202 -4.76 -0.28 -2.98
N SER A 203 -3.68 -0.38 -2.20
CA SER A 203 -3.34 0.65 -1.22
C SER A 203 -2.73 1.85 -1.93
N LEU A 204 -3.34 3.03 -1.76
CA LEU A 204 -2.95 4.26 -2.47
C LEU A 204 -1.99 5.14 -1.67
N ILE A 205 -1.66 4.74 -0.43
CA ILE A 205 -0.93 5.61 0.50
C ILE A 205 0.49 5.94 0.01
N SER A 206 1.11 5.06 -0.78
CA SER A 206 2.43 5.31 -1.36
C SER A 206 2.40 6.22 -2.59
N TRP A 207 1.23 6.50 -3.18
CA TRP A 207 1.14 7.26 -4.43
C TRP A 207 1.70 8.68 -4.32
N ASP A 208 2.61 9.07 -5.20
CA ASP A 208 3.15 10.44 -5.26
C ASP A 208 3.03 10.99 -6.69
N ALA A 209 2.49 12.21 -6.81
CA ALA A 209 2.38 12.92 -8.08
C ALA A 209 3.74 13.23 -8.73
N LYS A 210 4.80 13.25 -7.93
CA LYS A 210 6.18 13.55 -8.36
C LYS A 210 7.00 12.29 -8.64
N ASP A 211 6.45 11.10 -8.38
CA ASP A 211 7.11 9.84 -8.70
C ASP A 211 7.38 9.78 -10.22
N PRO A 212 8.62 9.52 -10.67
CA PRO A 212 8.91 9.31 -12.09
C PRO A 212 8.16 8.11 -12.68
N ASN A 213 7.71 7.16 -11.85
CA ASN A 213 6.83 6.06 -12.21
C ASN A 213 5.49 6.12 -11.43
N PRO A 214 4.57 7.02 -11.80
CA PRO A 214 3.34 7.22 -11.04
C PRO A 214 2.34 6.05 -11.16
N THR A 215 2.61 5.06 -12.02
CA THR A 215 1.82 3.82 -12.19
C THR A 215 2.35 2.65 -11.36
N SER A 216 3.35 2.86 -10.50
CA SER A 216 3.97 1.81 -9.67
C SER A 216 2.96 0.96 -8.88
N ILE A 217 1.85 1.56 -8.43
CA ILE A 217 0.76 0.84 -7.74
C ILE A 217 0.02 -0.10 -8.70
N ALA A 218 -0.37 0.39 -9.87
CA ALA A 218 -1.01 -0.45 -10.89
C ALA A 218 -0.10 -1.61 -11.34
N ASP A 219 1.20 -1.35 -11.44
CA ASP A 219 2.20 -2.38 -11.76
C ASP A 219 2.27 -3.45 -10.67
N LEU A 220 2.24 -3.06 -9.39
CA LEU A 220 2.19 -3.99 -8.25
C LEU A 220 0.90 -4.82 -8.23
N VAL A 221 -0.26 -4.21 -8.48
CA VAL A 221 -1.56 -4.92 -8.54
C VAL A 221 -1.53 -5.98 -9.64
N LEU A 222 -0.98 -5.63 -10.80
CA LEU A 222 -0.85 -6.53 -11.92
C LEU A 222 0.14 -7.67 -11.61
N GLN A 223 1.28 -7.36 -10.99
CA GLN A 223 2.25 -8.36 -10.55
C GLN A 223 1.59 -9.36 -9.57
N GLU A 224 0.92 -8.87 -8.53
CA GLU A 224 0.23 -9.74 -7.57
C GLU A 224 -0.88 -10.56 -8.27
N THR A 225 -1.58 -9.98 -9.25
CA THR A 225 -2.57 -10.70 -10.05
C THR A 225 -1.94 -11.88 -10.79
N GLU A 226 -0.80 -11.68 -11.44
CA GLU A 226 -0.09 -12.73 -12.20
C GLU A 226 0.41 -13.86 -11.27
N ILE A 227 0.87 -13.51 -10.07
CA ILE A 227 1.19 -14.46 -9.00
C ILE A 227 -0.06 -15.25 -8.59
N CYS A 228 -1.17 -14.56 -8.28
CA CYS A 228 -2.44 -15.16 -7.87
C CYS A 228 -3.01 -16.12 -8.92
N GLU A 229 -2.89 -15.80 -10.21
CA GLU A 229 -3.27 -16.70 -11.31
C GLU A 229 -2.43 -17.99 -11.33
N THR A 230 -1.16 -17.91 -10.92
CA THR A 230 -0.30 -19.09 -10.76
C THR A 230 -0.75 -19.91 -9.55
N LEU A 231 -1.01 -19.27 -8.41
CA LEU A 231 -1.51 -19.94 -7.20
C LEU A 231 -2.84 -20.66 -7.43
N LYS A 232 -3.73 -20.07 -8.23
CA LYS A 232 -5.02 -20.67 -8.59
C LYS A 232 -4.87 -21.99 -9.37
N LYS A 233 -3.80 -22.15 -10.14
CA LYS A 233 -3.48 -23.41 -10.85
C LYS A 233 -2.83 -24.45 -9.94
N HIS A 234 -2.24 -24.00 -8.83
CA HIS A 234 -1.51 -24.83 -7.87
C HIS A 234 -2.05 -24.61 -6.45
N PRO A 235 -3.31 -24.98 -6.15
CA PRO A 235 -3.92 -24.69 -4.86
C PRO A 235 -3.27 -25.47 -3.72
N HIS A 236 -3.18 -24.87 -2.54
CA HIS A 236 -2.65 -25.49 -1.33
C HIS A 236 -3.43 -25.00 -0.09
N PRO A 237 -3.72 -25.85 0.92
CA PRO A 237 -4.52 -25.45 2.09
C PRO A 237 -3.86 -24.40 2.97
N ASN A 238 -2.54 -24.25 2.91
CA ASN A 238 -1.80 -23.24 3.68
C ASN A 238 -1.47 -21.97 2.87
N ILE A 239 -2.15 -21.74 1.75
CA ILE A 239 -2.00 -20.55 0.88
C ILE A 239 -3.39 -19.97 0.60
N VAL A 240 -3.49 -18.65 0.51
CA VAL A 240 -4.74 -17.96 0.22
C VAL A 240 -5.42 -18.51 -1.02
N ARG A 241 -6.74 -18.70 -0.94
CA ARG A 241 -7.55 -19.03 -2.11
C ARG A 241 -7.81 -17.77 -2.91
N TYR A 242 -7.36 -17.74 -4.17
CA TYR A 242 -7.69 -16.68 -5.13
C TYR A 242 -8.84 -17.10 -6.04
N PHE A 243 -9.86 -16.25 -6.16
CA PHE A 243 -11.03 -16.52 -7.00
C PHE A 243 -10.98 -15.84 -8.37
N GLY A 244 -10.25 -14.73 -8.49
CA GLY A 244 -10.20 -13.89 -9.68
C GLY A 244 -10.16 -12.41 -9.32
N CYS A 245 -10.06 -11.54 -10.32
CA CYS A 245 -10.14 -10.10 -10.15
C CYS A 245 -11.59 -9.61 -10.12
N LEU A 246 -11.84 -8.57 -9.32
CA LEU A 246 -13.00 -7.71 -9.49
C LEU A 246 -12.69 -6.68 -10.58
N GLY A 247 -13.61 -6.50 -11.52
CA GLY A 247 -13.42 -5.63 -12.68
C GLY A 247 -14.49 -4.57 -12.84
N GLU A 248 -14.10 -3.40 -13.31
CA GLU A 248 -14.99 -2.29 -13.67
C GLU A 248 -14.39 -1.57 -14.88
N ASP A 249 -15.15 -1.42 -15.98
CA ASP A 249 -14.72 -0.74 -17.22
C ASP A 249 -13.35 -1.22 -17.77
N ASP A 250 -13.16 -2.55 -17.78
CA ASP A 250 -11.93 -3.27 -18.15
C ASP A 250 -10.71 -2.98 -17.26
N ASP A 251 -10.88 -2.27 -16.14
CA ASP A 251 -9.89 -2.12 -15.09
C ASP A 251 -10.03 -3.21 -14.03
N ILE A 252 -8.91 -3.69 -13.51
CA ILE A 252 -8.83 -4.47 -12.28
C ILE A 252 -8.91 -3.49 -11.11
N VAL A 253 -9.99 -3.57 -10.33
CA VAL A 253 -10.22 -2.71 -9.17
C VAL A 253 -9.91 -3.39 -7.84
N GLY A 254 -9.65 -4.70 -7.87
CA GLY A 254 -9.23 -5.47 -6.70
C GLY A 254 -9.13 -6.96 -6.98
N LEU A 255 -8.59 -7.70 -6.01
CA LEU A 255 -8.49 -9.16 -6.02
C LEU A 255 -9.51 -9.77 -5.06
N VAL A 256 -10.21 -10.80 -5.51
CA VAL A 256 -11.17 -11.54 -4.68
C VAL A 256 -10.47 -12.76 -4.10
N LEU A 257 -10.25 -12.73 -2.79
CA LEU A 257 -9.52 -13.73 -2.02
C LEU A 257 -10.44 -14.45 -1.03
N GLY A 258 -10.00 -15.59 -0.49
CA GLY A 258 -10.68 -16.28 0.60
C GLY A 258 -10.67 -15.43 1.87
N LYS A 259 -11.82 -15.35 2.54
CA LYS A 259 -11.91 -14.76 3.89
C LYS A 259 -11.60 -15.82 4.93
N TYR A 260 -10.89 -15.41 5.98
CA TYR A 260 -10.43 -16.29 7.05
C TYR A 260 -10.85 -15.77 8.43
N THR A 261 -10.82 -16.66 9.42
CA THR A 261 -11.51 -16.47 10.70
C THR A 261 -10.81 -15.52 11.67
N SER A 262 -9.48 -15.55 11.73
CA SER A 262 -8.70 -14.69 12.63
C SER A 262 -7.26 -14.54 12.15
N LYS A 263 -6.52 -13.60 12.73
CA LYS A 263 -5.07 -13.51 12.53
C LYS A 263 -4.36 -14.57 13.37
N LEU A 264 -3.12 -14.88 13.00
CA LEU A 264 -2.25 -15.75 13.79
C LEU A 264 -2.03 -15.19 15.21
N SER A 265 -1.76 -13.89 15.33
CA SER A 265 -1.51 -13.19 16.60
C SER A 265 -2.61 -13.42 17.63
N ASP A 266 -3.87 -13.37 17.18
CA ASP A 266 -5.06 -13.46 18.03
C ASP A 266 -5.18 -14.84 18.69
N LYS A 267 -4.59 -15.87 18.08
CA LYS A 267 -4.68 -17.25 18.53
C LYS A 267 -3.50 -17.71 19.38
N LEU A 268 -2.33 -17.09 19.20
CA LEU A 268 -1.07 -17.60 19.76
C LEU A 268 -1.04 -17.57 21.30
N ALA A 269 -1.64 -16.56 21.92
CA ALA A 269 -1.64 -16.42 23.38
C ALA A 269 -2.36 -17.59 24.09
N ASP A 270 -3.45 -18.08 23.48
CA ASP A 270 -4.30 -19.14 24.03
C ASP A 270 -3.94 -20.55 23.52
N SER A 271 -2.93 -20.65 22.65
CA SER A 271 -2.54 -21.91 22.02
C SER A 271 -1.55 -22.71 22.87
N THR A 272 -1.76 -24.03 22.97
CA THR A 272 -0.79 -24.93 23.61
C THR A 272 0.51 -25.02 22.81
N PRO A 273 1.64 -25.42 23.40
CA PRO A 273 2.88 -25.67 22.66
C PRO A 273 2.68 -26.56 21.43
N GLU A 274 1.90 -27.64 21.54
CA GLU A 274 1.64 -28.59 20.46
C GLU A 274 0.82 -27.96 19.34
N GLN A 275 -0.15 -27.11 19.68
CA GLN A 275 -0.92 -26.35 18.67
C GLN A 275 -0.02 -25.37 17.93
N ARG A 276 0.86 -24.66 18.64
CA ARG A 276 1.81 -23.70 18.05
C ARG A 276 2.79 -24.39 17.09
N VAL A 277 3.28 -25.58 17.44
CA VAL A 277 4.10 -26.40 16.53
C VAL A 277 3.33 -26.74 15.25
N LYS A 278 2.08 -27.21 15.36
CA LYS A 278 1.25 -27.54 14.19
C LYS A 278 0.96 -26.33 13.29
N LEU A 279 0.76 -25.15 13.88
CA LEU A 279 0.62 -23.90 13.14
C LEU A 279 1.91 -23.60 12.36
N TYR A 280 3.07 -23.68 13.00
CA TYR A 280 4.33 -23.46 12.31
C TYR A 280 4.57 -24.46 11.17
N GLU A 281 4.33 -25.75 11.40
CA GLU A 281 4.44 -26.79 10.36
C GLU A 281 3.51 -26.53 9.16
N GLY A 282 2.32 -25.96 9.39
CA GLY A 282 1.42 -25.57 8.32
C GLY A 282 1.97 -24.42 7.48
N VAL A 283 2.54 -23.39 8.11
CA VAL A 283 3.22 -22.29 7.40
C VAL A 283 4.39 -22.84 6.58
N GLU A 284 5.23 -23.71 7.16
CA GLU A 284 6.37 -24.31 6.47
C GLU A 284 5.94 -25.14 5.25
N ARG A 285 4.82 -25.88 5.33
CA ARG A 285 4.24 -26.58 4.18
C ARG A 285 3.80 -25.62 3.07
N GLY A 286 3.19 -24.49 3.43
CA GLY A 286 2.81 -23.46 2.46
C GLY A 286 4.01 -22.87 1.73
N VAL A 287 5.07 -22.51 2.46
CA VAL A 287 6.31 -21.97 1.88
C VAL A 287 6.99 -23.00 0.97
N ARG A 288 7.10 -24.25 1.42
CA ARG A 288 7.66 -25.34 0.60
C ARG A 288 6.90 -25.50 -0.72
N HIS A 289 5.57 -25.40 -0.69
CA HIS A 289 4.75 -25.46 -1.90
C HIS A 289 5.03 -24.28 -2.84
N LEU A 290 5.15 -23.05 -2.32
CA LEU A 290 5.53 -21.87 -3.12
C LEU A 290 6.88 -22.08 -3.83
N HIS A 291 7.89 -22.52 -3.09
CA HIS A 291 9.23 -22.76 -3.65
C HIS A 291 9.21 -23.85 -4.72
N GLN A 292 8.40 -24.90 -4.57
CA GLN A 292 8.26 -25.96 -5.57
C GLN A 292 7.70 -25.48 -6.90
N ILE A 293 6.88 -24.42 -6.89
CA ILE A 293 6.34 -23.79 -8.10
C ILE A 293 7.15 -22.56 -8.54
N GLY A 294 8.35 -22.36 -7.98
CA GLY A 294 9.29 -21.31 -8.35
C GLY A 294 8.93 -19.91 -7.83
N LEU A 295 8.06 -19.82 -6.82
CA LEU A 295 7.64 -18.56 -6.21
C LEU A 295 8.32 -18.36 -4.85
N ILE A 296 8.80 -17.15 -4.60
CA ILE A 296 9.36 -16.71 -3.31
C ILE A 296 8.45 -15.62 -2.75
N HIS A 297 8.03 -15.71 -1.49
CA HIS A 297 7.08 -14.78 -0.89
C HIS A 297 7.72 -13.42 -0.56
N ASN A 298 8.94 -13.42 -0.01
CA ASN A 298 9.75 -12.26 0.38
C ASN A 298 9.14 -11.32 1.45
N ASP A 299 8.09 -11.74 2.16
CA ASP A 299 7.45 -10.92 3.21
C ASP A 299 6.74 -11.81 4.24
N LEU A 300 7.42 -12.86 4.71
CA LEU A 300 6.86 -13.76 5.71
C LEU A 300 6.95 -13.15 7.09
N ASN A 301 5.79 -12.78 7.64
CA ASN A 301 5.64 -12.21 8.98
C ASN A 301 4.28 -12.62 9.58
N PRO A 302 4.01 -12.39 10.88
CA PRO A 302 2.77 -12.83 11.52
C PRO A 302 1.50 -12.17 10.97
N ALA A 303 1.59 -10.93 10.47
CA ALA A 303 0.46 -10.21 9.90
C ALA A 303 0.02 -10.82 8.56
N ASN A 304 0.94 -11.49 7.86
CA ASN A 304 0.67 -12.20 6.60
C ASN A 304 0.25 -13.67 6.81
N ILE A 305 -0.09 -14.08 8.04
CA ILE A 305 -0.65 -15.40 8.35
C ILE A 305 -2.04 -15.27 8.98
N MET A 306 -3.06 -15.74 8.24
CA MET A 306 -4.43 -15.87 8.71
C MET A 306 -4.73 -17.31 9.13
N LEU A 307 -5.85 -17.52 9.83
CA LEU A 307 -6.31 -18.84 10.24
C LEU A 307 -7.67 -19.18 9.64
N ASP A 308 -7.76 -20.35 9.00
CA ASP A 308 -9.01 -21.03 8.69
C ASP A 308 -9.26 -22.11 9.76
N GLY A 309 -9.94 -21.73 10.85
CA GLY A 309 -10.03 -22.54 12.05
C GLY A 309 -8.65 -22.74 12.70
N ASN A 310 -8.07 -23.94 12.54
CA ASN A 310 -6.72 -24.26 13.03
C ASN A 310 -5.70 -24.45 11.89
N ILE A 311 -6.07 -24.10 10.66
CA ILE A 311 -5.20 -24.20 9.49
C ILE A 311 -4.59 -22.82 9.24
N PRO A 312 -3.25 -22.67 9.31
CA PRO A 312 -2.60 -21.42 8.98
C PRO A 312 -2.58 -21.22 7.46
N VAL A 313 -2.85 -20.00 7.02
CA VAL A 313 -2.94 -19.63 5.61
C VAL A 313 -2.05 -18.42 5.37
N ILE A 314 -1.07 -18.59 4.49
CA ILE A 314 -0.21 -17.50 4.02
C ILE A 314 -1.03 -16.62 3.08
N ILE A 315 -1.07 -15.34 3.38
CA ILE A 315 -1.77 -14.30 2.62
C ILE A 315 -0.77 -13.22 2.17
N ASP A 316 -1.23 -12.30 1.34
CA ASP A 316 -0.51 -11.11 0.87
C ASP A 316 0.72 -11.39 0.01
N PHE A 317 0.53 -11.37 -1.31
CA PHE A 317 1.54 -11.75 -2.29
C PHE A 317 2.16 -10.54 -3.01
N ASP A 318 2.02 -9.34 -2.45
CA ASP A 318 2.54 -8.09 -3.06
C ASP A 318 4.05 -8.09 -3.26
N SER A 319 4.79 -8.75 -2.38
CA SER A 319 6.25 -8.88 -2.45
C SER A 319 6.69 -10.17 -3.16
N CYS A 320 5.73 -11.02 -3.56
CA CYS A 320 6.01 -12.32 -4.12
C CYS A 320 6.54 -12.19 -5.57
N ARG A 321 7.56 -12.97 -5.89
CA ARG A 321 8.28 -12.94 -7.16
C ARG A 321 8.66 -14.33 -7.61
N LEU A 322 8.97 -14.47 -8.90
CA LEU A 322 9.63 -15.68 -9.38
C LEU A 322 11.06 -15.74 -8.83
N GLN A 323 11.50 -16.94 -8.51
CA GLN A 323 12.86 -17.16 -8.03
C GLN A 323 13.90 -16.61 -9.02
N GLY A 324 14.84 -15.81 -8.51
CA GLY A 324 15.90 -15.16 -9.28
C GLY A 324 15.54 -13.78 -9.84
N GLU A 325 14.29 -13.32 -9.71
CA GLU A 325 13.92 -11.96 -10.10
C GLU A 325 14.51 -10.93 -9.14
N LYS A 326 14.78 -9.71 -9.66
CA LYS A 326 15.22 -8.60 -8.83
C LYS A 326 14.13 -8.17 -7.87
N MET A 327 14.53 -7.85 -6.64
CA MET A 327 13.65 -7.26 -5.66
C MET A 327 13.28 -5.82 -6.08
N GLY A 328 11.98 -5.50 -6.10
CA GLY A 328 11.47 -4.15 -6.36
C GLY A 328 11.54 -3.26 -5.11
N ASP A 329 10.91 -2.09 -5.14
CA ASP A 329 10.93 -1.15 -3.99
C ASP A 329 10.14 -1.65 -2.79
N LYS A 330 9.11 -2.48 -3.04
CA LYS A 330 8.37 -3.19 -2.01
C LYS A 330 9.13 -4.48 -1.65
N ARG A 331 9.82 -4.48 -0.49
CA ARG A 331 10.59 -5.61 0.05
C ARG A 331 10.31 -5.76 1.53
N GLY A 332 9.86 -6.95 1.92
CA GLY A 332 9.80 -7.35 3.33
C GLY A 332 9.04 -6.40 4.25
N THR A 333 9.06 -6.73 5.54
CA THR A 333 8.57 -5.88 6.61
C THR A 333 9.72 -5.70 7.57
N PHE A 334 10.11 -4.45 7.88
CA PHE A 334 11.25 -4.15 8.74
C PHE A 334 11.32 -5.06 9.98
N GLY A 335 12.47 -5.69 10.17
CA GLY A 335 12.69 -6.65 11.25
C GLY A 335 12.18 -8.07 10.96
N TRP A 336 11.68 -8.36 9.75
CA TRP A 336 11.25 -9.69 9.31
C TRP A 336 11.92 -10.16 8.01
N GLU A 337 12.66 -9.28 7.36
CA GLU A 337 13.32 -9.49 6.09
C GLU A 337 14.82 -9.71 6.23
N LEU A 338 15.39 -10.37 5.22
CA LEU A 338 16.83 -10.42 5.05
C LEU A 338 17.28 -9.08 4.44
N GLU A 339 18.06 -8.32 5.20
CA GLU A 339 18.60 -7.05 4.75
C GLU A 339 19.44 -7.21 3.48
N GLU A 340 19.40 -6.20 2.61
CA GLU A 340 20.19 -6.12 1.37
C GLU A 340 19.92 -7.22 0.34
N ALA A 341 18.86 -8.02 0.49
CA ALA A 341 18.47 -9.00 -0.51
C ALA A 341 18.17 -8.33 -1.86
N GLU A 342 19.00 -8.61 -2.87
CA GLU A 342 18.86 -8.06 -4.23
C GLU A 342 17.92 -8.89 -5.11
N LEU A 343 17.82 -10.18 -4.84
CA LEU A 343 17.06 -11.16 -5.63
C LEU A 343 16.04 -11.90 -4.77
N ALA A 344 14.95 -12.31 -5.39
CA ALA A 344 13.98 -13.23 -4.81
C ALA A 344 14.59 -14.63 -4.74
N ALA A 345 14.91 -15.08 -3.53
CA ALA A 345 15.57 -16.35 -3.30
C ALA A 345 14.97 -17.09 -2.07
N PRO A 346 14.96 -18.43 -2.04
CA PRO A 346 14.43 -19.20 -0.92
C PRO A 346 14.97 -18.77 0.45
N GLU A 347 16.21 -18.29 0.50
CA GLU A 347 16.88 -17.77 1.68
C GLU A 347 16.12 -16.61 2.34
N ASN A 348 15.46 -15.75 1.55
CA ASN A 348 14.65 -14.64 2.05
C ASN A 348 13.47 -15.18 2.88
N ASP A 349 12.79 -16.21 2.36
CA ASP A 349 11.67 -16.85 3.05
C ASP A 349 12.13 -17.70 4.23
N PHE A 350 13.30 -18.35 4.15
CA PHE A 350 13.86 -19.10 5.28
C PHE A 350 14.19 -18.18 6.45
N TYR A 351 14.73 -16.99 6.19
CA TYR A 351 14.96 -15.99 7.23
C TYR A 351 13.65 -15.60 7.93
N GLY A 352 12.61 -15.26 7.16
CA GLY A 352 11.28 -14.96 7.72
C GLY A 352 10.66 -16.13 8.48
N LEU A 353 10.82 -17.36 7.97
CA LEU A 353 10.38 -18.59 8.64
C LEU A 353 11.08 -18.84 9.98
N GLU A 354 12.37 -18.56 10.09
CA GLU A 354 13.10 -18.70 11.34
C GLU A 354 12.60 -17.72 12.41
N LYS A 355 12.35 -16.47 12.02
CA LYS A 355 11.73 -15.46 12.90
C LYS A 355 10.31 -15.86 13.29
N LEU A 356 9.49 -16.30 12.32
CA LEU A 356 8.14 -16.80 12.56
C LEU A 356 8.13 -17.99 13.52
N LYS A 357 9.09 -18.92 13.40
CA LYS A 357 9.22 -20.07 14.32
C LYS A 357 9.40 -19.60 15.76
N LYS A 358 10.34 -18.68 16.00
CA LYS A 358 10.61 -18.11 17.33
C LYS A 358 9.37 -17.40 17.88
N TYR A 359 8.74 -16.57 17.06
CA TYR A 359 7.51 -15.85 17.41
C TYR A 359 6.37 -16.81 17.79
N ILE A 360 6.05 -17.78 16.94
CA ILE A 360 4.97 -18.76 17.16
C ILE A 360 5.24 -19.62 18.39
N VAL A 361 6.43 -20.20 18.53
CA VAL A 361 6.77 -21.06 19.68
C VAL A 361 6.75 -20.30 20.99
N SER A 362 7.07 -19.00 20.99
CA SER A 362 6.96 -18.13 22.17
C SER A 362 5.51 -17.80 22.56
N GLY A 363 4.54 -18.04 21.68
CA GLY A 363 3.16 -17.60 21.86
C GLY A 363 2.97 -16.12 21.58
N GLY A 364 3.73 -15.56 20.64
CA GLY A 364 3.64 -14.18 20.20
C GLY A 364 4.31 -13.16 21.13
N LYS A 365 5.22 -13.59 22.02
CA LYS A 365 5.85 -12.75 23.05
C LYS A 365 7.21 -12.19 22.65
N VAL A 366 7.81 -12.70 21.58
CA VAL A 366 9.12 -12.24 21.11
C VAL A 366 8.92 -11.05 20.19
N THR A 367 9.56 -9.93 20.52
CA THR A 367 9.83 -8.82 19.60
C THR A 367 11.21 -9.03 19.01
N PHE A 368 11.38 -8.70 17.73
CA PHE A 368 12.69 -8.65 17.09
C PHE A 368 13.11 -7.18 17.07
N ASP A 369 14.28 -6.91 17.64
CA ASP A 369 14.89 -5.58 17.68
C ASP A 369 15.42 -5.17 16.30
#